data_AF-A0A4R7Z8R0-F1
#
_entry.id   AF-A0A4R7Z8R0-F1
#
_cell.length_a   1.000
_cell.length_b   1.000
_cell.length_c   1.000
_cell.angle_alpha   90.00
_cell.angle_beta   90.00
_cell.angle_gamma   90.00
#
_symmetry.space_group_name_H-M   'P 1'
#
loop_
_entity.id
_entity.type
_entity.pdbx_description
1 polymer ?
#
loop_
_entity_poly.entity_id
_entity_poly.type
_entity_poly.pdbx_seq_one_letter_code
_entity_poly.pdbx_strand_id
1 'polypeptide(L)'
;MEANIINQRNDVIIKNEENETVKFWSDNKGFYQVLGHLELKPGETKEYNGKSDVSLAEGKYTVSGIITTKEQIRTNEINIQIKK
;
A
#
# COMPACT_ATOMS: atom_id res chain seq x y z
N MET A 1 14.32 25.42 -1.53
CA MET A 1 13.58 24.32 -2.21
C MET A 1 13.67 23.13 -1.26
N GLU A 2 12.64 22.87 -0.47
CA GLU A 2 12.64 21.74 0.48
C GLU A 2 12.39 20.46 -0.31
N ALA A 3 13.37 19.55 -0.32
CA ALA A 3 13.15 18.23 -0.89
C ALA A 3 12.24 17.45 0.07
N ASN A 4 11.01 17.18 -0.35
CA ASN A 4 10.17 16.18 0.31
C ASN A 4 10.83 14.81 0.09
N ILE A 5 11.63 14.38 1.06
CA ILE A 5 12.24 13.05 1.05
C ILE A 5 11.12 12.04 1.30
N ILE A 6 10.65 11.37 0.24
CA ILE A 6 9.64 10.32 0.36
C ILE A 6 10.38 9.01 0.67
N ASN A 7 10.31 8.58 1.93
CA ASN A 7 10.71 7.23 2.33
C ASN A 7 9.49 6.29 2.19
N GLN A 8 9.69 5.06 1.72
CA GLN A 8 8.59 4.09 1.69
C GLN A 8 8.25 3.69 3.12
N ARG A 9 7.08 4.12 3.61
CA ARG A 9 6.55 3.72 4.93
C ARG A 9 5.42 2.71 4.80
N ASN A 10 4.71 2.76 3.68
CA ASN A 10 3.57 1.93 3.39
C ASN A 10 3.54 1.55 1.91
N ASP A 11 2.75 0.53 1.61
CA ASP A 11 2.36 0.16 0.27
C ASP A 11 0.91 -0.33 0.27
N VAL A 12 0.33 -0.43 -0.91
CA VAL A 12 -0.99 -1.03 -1.11
C VAL A 12 -0.85 -2.15 -2.12
N ILE A 13 -1.37 -3.31 -1.77
CA ILE A 13 -1.30 -4.52 -2.57
C ILE A 13 -2.69 -4.83 -3.09
N ILE A 14 -2.78 -5.04 -4.40
CA ILE A 14 -3.99 -5.49 -5.07
C ILE A 14 -3.76 -6.92 -5.58
N LYS A 15 -4.67 -7.82 -5.24
CA LYS A 15 -4.66 -9.20 -5.73
C LYS A 15 -5.92 -9.54 -6.51
N ASN A 16 -5.80 -10.47 -7.46
CA ASN A 16 -6.94 -11.03 -8.19
C ASN A 16 -7.65 -12.13 -7.37
N GLU A 17 -8.70 -12.73 -7.93
CA GLU A 17 -9.44 -13.84 -7.31
C GLU A 17 -8.56 -15.09 -7.07
N GLU A 18 -7.48 -15.25 -7.83
CA GLU A 18 -6.50 -16.35 -7.69
C GLU A 18 -5.46 -16.06 -6.60
N ASN A 19 -5.62 -14.96 -5.84
CA ASN A 19 -4.71 -14.49 -4.79
C ASN A 19 -3.30 -14.10 -5.31
N GLU A 20 -3.17 -13.90 -6.63
CA GLU A 20 -1.97 -13.40 -7.26
C GLU A 20 -1.88 -11.88 -7.12
N THR A 21 -0.69 -11.37 -6.84
CA THR A 21 -0.49 -9.92 -6.75
C THR A 21 -0.38 -9.32 -8.14
N VAL A 22 -1.33 -8.45 -8.48
CA VAL A 22 -1.41 -7.80 -9.80
C VAL A 22 -0.88 -6.38 -9.79
N LYS A 23 -0.79 -5.76 -8.61
CA LYS A 23 -0.35 -4.36 -8.47
C LYS A 23 0.18 -4.07 -7.08
N PHE A 24 1.26 -3.28 -7.03
CA PHE A 24 1.63 -2.50 -5.85
C PHE A 24 1.36 -1.02 -6.12
N TRP A 25 0.97 -0.25 -5.09
CA TRP A 25 0.91 1.21 -5.21
C TRP A 25 2.30 1.79 -5.47
N SER A 26 3.34 1.15 -4.93
CA SER A 26 4.74 1.51 -5.16
C SER A 26 5.25 1.25 -6.58
N ASP A 27 4.48 0.58 -7.44
CA ASP A 27 4.90 0.32 -8.82
C ASP A 27 5.28 1.62 -9.53
N ASN A 28 6.45 1.62 -10.17
CA ASN A 28 7.05 2.77 -10.84
C ASN A 28 7.39 3.95 -9.92
N LYS A 29 7.52 3.74 -8.61
CA LYS A 29 7.99 4.74 -7.65
C LYS A 29 9.40 4.43 -7.18
N GLY A 30 10.24 5.47 -7.13
CA GLY A 30 11.54 5.43 -6.46
C GLY A 30 11.44 6.01 -5.05
N PHE A 31 12.10 5.37 -4.09
CA PHE A 31 12.18 5.85 -2.72
C PHE A 31 13.63 5.99 -2.29
N TYR A 32 13.90 6.99 -1.45
CA TYR A 32 15.22 7.09 -0.82
C TYR A 32 15.38 5.98 0.22
N GLN A 33 16.56 5.36 0.23
CA GLN A 33 16.94 4.33 1.21
C GLN A 33 17.32 4.99 2.54
N VAL A 34 16.30 5.41 3.30
CA VAL A 34 16.46 6.06 4.60
C VAL A 34 15.89 5.17 5.69
N LEU A 35 16.66 4.92 6.74
CA LEU A 35 16.18 4.23 7.93
C LEU A 35 15.12 5.08 8.63
N GLY A 36 13.94 4.50 8.84
CA GLY A 36 12.86 5.11 9.61
C GLY A 36 12.50 4.25 10.81
N HIS A 37 12.14 4.88 11.92
CA HIS A 37 11.51 4.23 13.05
C HIS A 37 10.02 4.60 13.07
N LEU A 38 9.16 3.60 13.31
CA LEU A 38 7.74 3.77 13.54
C LEU A 38 7.39 3.09 14.86
N GLU A 39 6.94 3.89 15.81
CA GLU A 39 6.34 3.41 17.06
C GLU A 39 4.83 3.67 16.96
N LEU A 40 4.03 2.65 17.29
CA LEU A 40 2.58 2.77 17.39
C LEU A 40 2.18 2.36 18.80
N LYS A 41 1.53 3.26 19.54
CA LYS A 41 1.01 2.94 20.87
C LYS A 41 -0.28 2.13 20.76
N PRO A 42 -0.65 1.34 21.78
CA PRO A 42 -1.94 0.67 21.80
C PRO A 42 -3.10 1.65 21.58
N GLY A 43 -3.94 1.38 20.59
CA GLY A 43 -5.07 2.23 20.19
C GLY A 43 -4.71 3.45 19.32
N GLU A 44 -3.43 3.68 19.04
CA GLU A 44 -3.00 4.73 18.11
C GLU A 44 -3.33 4.33 16.67
N THR A 45 -3.89 5.27 15.90
CA THR A 45 -4.18 5.07 14.49
C THR A 45 -3.24 5.91 13.64
N LYS A 46 -2.63 5.28 12.64
CA LYS A 46 -1.85 5.97 11.60
C LYS A 46 -2.54 5.81 10.26
N GLU A 47 -2.93 6.92 9.68
CA GLU A 47 -3.59 6.96 8.38
C GLU A 47 -2.60 7.30 7.27
N TYR A 48 -2.72 6.57 6.16
CA TYR A 48 -1.97 6.81 4.93
C TYR A 48 -2.97 6.96 3.80
N ASN A 49 -2.89 8.08 3.09
CA ASN A 49 -3.72 8.34 1.93
C ASN A 49 -2.86 8.28 0.68
N GLY A 50 -3.39 7.65 -0.36
CA GLY A 50 -2.70 7.52 -1.64
C GLY A 50 -3.71 7.39 -2.76
N LYS A 51 -3.32 7.87 -3.93
CA LYS A 51 -4.02 7.60 -5.19
C LYS A 51 -3.14 6.69 -6.04
N SER A 52 -3.76 5.71 -6.67
CA SER A 52 -3.15 4.88 -7.71
C SER A 52 -3.97 5.03 -8.98
N ASP A 53 -3.32 5.43 -10.07
CA ASP A 53 -3.95 5.35 -11.39
C ASP A 53 -3.75 3.90 -11.87
N VAL A 54 -4.66 3.03 -11.43
CA VAL A 54 -4.63 1.60 -11.78
C VAL A 54 -5.62 1.33 -12.90
N SER A 55 -5.15 0.71 -13.98
CA SER A 55 -6.00 0.16 -15.03
C SER A 55 -6.15 -1.33 -14.79
N LEU A 56 -7.25 -1.72 -14.16
CA LEU A 56 -7.61 -3.13 -13.94
C LEU A 56 -8.70 -3.52 -14.93
N ALA A 57 -8.68 -4.79 -15.36
CA ALA A 57 -9.80 -5.37 -16.06
C ALA A 57 -11.03 -5.43 -15.16
N GLU A 58 -12.21 -5.64 -15.75
CA GLU A 58 -13.41 -5.94 -14.98
C GLU A 58 -13.21 -7.26 -14.22
N GLY A 59 -13.56 -7.29 -12.94
CA GLY A 59 -13.32 -8.44 -12.07
C GLY A 59 -13.33 -8.10 -10.59
N LYS A 60 -13.22 -9.13 -9.74
CA LYS A 60 -13.04 -8.94 -8.30
C LYS A 60 -11.57 -8.94 -7.93
N TYR A 61 -11.26 -8.13 -6.94
CA TYR A 61 -9.92 -7.98 -6.40
C TYR A 61 -9.99 -7.81 -4.89
N THR A 62 -8.89 -8.14 -4.22
CA THR A 62 -8.68 -7.76 -2.82
C THR A 62 -7.63 -6.66 -2.73
N VAL A 63 -7.89 -5.67 -1.87
CA VAL A 63 -6.97 -4.56 -1.59
C VAL A 63 -6.58 -4.61 -0.13
N SER A 64 -5.30 -4.40 0.14
CA SER A 64 -4.74 -4.40 1.49
C SER A 64 -3.59 -3.41 1.59
N GLY A 65 -3.53 -2.69 2.71
CA GLY A 65 -2.38 -1.86 3.06
C GLY A 65 -1.34 -2.67 3.79
N ILE A 66 -0.06 -2.39 3.53
CA ILE A 66 1.05 -2.85 4.34
C ILE A 66 1.85 -1.66 4.85
N ILE A 67 2.32 -1.73 6.09
CA ILE A 67 3.37 -0.86 6.61
C ILE A 67 4.68 -1.63 6.43
N THR A 68 5.63 -1.04 5.70
CA THR A 68 6.90 -1.66 5.31
C THR A 68 7.92 -1.57 6.46
N THR A 69 7.56 -2.09 7.64
CA THR A 69 8.49 -2.36 8.75
C THR A 69 9.05 -3.78 8.65
N LYS A 70 10.06 -4.11 9.46
CA LYS A 70 10.64 -5.45 9.53
C LYS A 70 9.60 -6.55 9.81
N GLU A 71 8.60 -6.25 10.63
CA GLU A 71 7.56 -7.21 11.04
C GLU A 71 6.32 -7.16 10.14
N GLN A 72 6.28 -6.27 9.14
CA GLN A 72 5.16 -6.01 8.22
C GLN A 72 3.78 -6.03 8.88
N ILE A 73 3.25 -4.84 9.17
CA ILE A 73 1.86 -4.71 9.65
C ILE A 73 0.94 -4.66 8.43
N ARG A 74 -0.11 -5.47 8.41
CA ARG A 74 -1.07 -5.54 7.29
C ARG A 74 -2.46 -5.15 7.78
N THR A 75 -3.18 -4.38 6.97
CA THR A 75 -4.59 -4.06 7.22
C THR A 75 -5.48 -5.27 6.92
N ASN A 76 -6.74 -5.21 7.36
CA ASN A 76 -7.75 -6.12 6.83
C ASN A 76 -7.86 -5.96 5.30
N GLU A 77 -8.25 -7.04 4.63
CA GLU A 77 -8.49 -7.05 3.20
C GLU A 77 -9.86 -6.45 2.87
N ILE A 78 -9.90 -5.64 1.83
CA ILE A 78 -11.12 -5.04 1.30
C ILE A 78 -11.40 -5.67 -0.06
N ASN A 79 -12.57 -6.27 -0.21
CA ASN A 79 -13.03 -6.80 -1.50
C ASN A 79 -13.58 -5.67 -2.36
N ILE A 80 -13.09 -5.57 -3.60
CA ILE A 80 -13.59 -4.61 -4.59
C ILE A 80 -14.01 -5.33 -5.86
N GLN A 81 -15.02 -4.80 -6.53
CA GLN A 81 -15.45 -5.21 -7.86
C GLN A 81 -15.25 -4.03 -8.80
N ILE A 82 -14.40 -4.22 -9.82
CA ILE A 82 -14.31 -3.26 -10.93
C ILE A 82 -15.43 -3.60 -11.91
N LYS A 83 -16.17 -2.58 -12.36
CA LYS A 83 -17.20 -2.65 -13.40
C LYS A 83 -16.92 -1.56 -14.42
N LYS A 84 -17.09 -1.86 -15.71
CA LYS A 84 -16.98 -0.87 -16.79
C LYS A 84 -18.27 -0.08 -16.95
#